data_AF-A0A7H9HRM0-F1
#
_entry.id   AF-A0A7H9HRM0-F1
#
_cell.length_a   1.000
_cell.length_b   1.000
_cell.length_c   1.000
_cell.angle_alpha   90.00
_cell.angle_beta   90.00
_cell.angle_gamma   90.00
#
_symmetry.space_group_name_H-M   'P 1'
#
loop_
_entity.id
_entity.type
_entity.pdbx_description
1 polymer ?
#
loop_
_entity_poly.entity_id
_entity_poly.type
_entity_poly.pdbx_seq_one_letter_code
_entity_poly.pdbx_strand_id
1 'polypeptide(L)'
;MGRYSVKRYKTKRRTRDLDLIYDDLANKDRIQQLLNQPLDETKPGLGQHYCIHCAKYLETAIALKTHLKSKRHKRRVQELKGVPYTQEVSDAAAGLNLQKFLNRVEQIKGPVGQEKEGNEQSLKEHLDRELENAKTTEPTLPWVEGEQPQEEVAMD
;
A
#
# COMPACT_ATOMS: atom_id res chain seq x y z
N MET A 1 11.30 0.04 -30.42
CA MET A 1 10.40 0.24 -29.26
C MET A 1 9.34 1.26 -29.60
N GLY A 2 8.07 1.02 -29.23
CA GLY A 2 6.97 1.94 -29.52
C GLY A 2 6.93 3.19 -28.62
N ARG A 3 6.17 4.21 -29.04
CA ARG A 3 5.99 5.47 -28.30
C ARG A 3 5.53 5.25 -26.85
N TYR A 4 4.69 4.25 -26.59
CA TYR A 4 4.12 3.99 -25.26
C TYR A 4 5.17 3.61 -24.23
N SER A 5 6.02 2.62 -24.54
CA SER A 5 7.04 2.15 -23.59
C SER A 5 8.07 3.25 -23.31
N VAL A 6 8.54 3.92 -24.37
CA VAL A 6 9.49 5.03 -24.26
C VAL A 6 8.89 6.21 -23.50
N LYS A 7 7.59 6.48 -23.59
CA LYS A 7 6.95 7.57 -22.84
C LYS A 7 6.71 7.19 -21.37
N ARG A 8 6.34 5.93 -21.08
CA ARG A 8 5.90 5.50 -19.76
C ARG A 8 7.06 5.12 -18.82
N TYR A 9 8.04 4.36 -19.32
CA TYR A 9 9.09 3.75 -18.49
C TYR A 9 10.42 4.52 -18.50
N LYS A 10 10.39 5.85 -18.70
CA LYS A 10 11.60 6.67 -18.57
C LYS A 10 12.02 6.78 -17.10
N THR A 11 13.31 6.98 -16.86
CA THR A 11 13.89 7.24 -15.54
C THR A 11 13.18 8.36 -14.77
N LYS A 12 12.80 9.45 -15.45
CA LYS A 12 12.03 10.56 -14.85
C LYS A 12 10.62 10.22 -14.35
N ARG A 13 10.10 9.02 -14.63
CA ARG A 13 8.78 8.51 -14.24
C ARG A 13 8.90 7.15 -13.54
N ARG A 14 10.08 6.85 -13.00
CA ARG A 14 10.35 5.59 -12.31
C ARG A 14 9.47 5.52 -11.06
N THR A 15 8.77 4.41 -10.90
CA THR A 15 8.03 4.08 -9.69
C THR A 15 8.97 3.44 -8.67
N ARG A 16 8.59 3.45 -7.40
CA ARG A 16 9.32 2.73 -6.36
C ARG A 16 9.38 1.23 -6.70
N ASP A 17 10.56 0.65 -6.49
CA ASP A 17 10.84 -0.76 -6.78
C ASP A 17 10.20 -1.68 -5.74
N LEU A 18 9.90 -2.92 -6.13
CA LEU A 18 9.09 -3.85 -5.34
C LEU A 18 9.82 -4.41 -4.11
N ASP A 19 11.14 -4.58 -4.22
CA ASP A 19 12.03 -4.97 -3.13
C ASP A 19 12.02 -3.93 -2.00
N LEU A 20 12.11 -2.64 -2.34
CA LEU A 20 12.02 -1.56 -1.36
C LEU A 20 10.66 -1.51 -0.66
N ILE A 21 9.57 -1.82 -1.38
CA ILE A 21 8.22 -1.88 -0.80
C ILE A 21 8.08 -3.11 0.10
N TYR A 22 8.71 -4.22 -0.27
CA TYR A 22 8.74 -5.42 0.56
C TYR A 22 9.41 -5.13 1.90
N ASP A 23 10.56 -4.45 1.88
CA ASP A 23 11.28 -4.08 3.10
C ASP A 23 10.52 -3.08 3.96
N ASP A 24 9.80 -2.12 3.36
CA ASP A 24 8.91 -1.21 4.10
C ASP A 24 7.80 -1.98 4.83
N LEU A 25 7.20 -2.99 4.18
CA LEU A 25 6.09 -3.79 4.75
C LEU A 25 6.57 -4.82 5.80
N ALA A 26 7.82 -5.26 5.72
CA ALA A 26 8.41 -6.15 6.71
C ALA A 26 8.61 -5.44 8.06
N ASN A 27 8.84 -4.12 8.06
CA ASN A 27 9.19 -3.35 9.26
C ASN A 27 8.00 -2.55 9.80
N LYS A 28 7.57 -2.84 11.04
CA LYS A 28 6.45 -2.14 11.70
C LYS A 28 6.68 -0.64 11.83
N ASP A 29 7.88 -0.23 12.24
CA ASP A 29 8.23 1.19 12.41
C ASP A 29 8.12 1.96 11.10
N ARG A 30 8.52 1.33 9.98
CA ARG A 30 8.41 1.93 8.64
C ARG A 30 6.96 2.10 8.22
N ILE A 31 6.12 1.10 8.48
CA ILE A 31 4.68 1.20 8.24
C ILE A 31 4.10 2.36 9.03
N GLN A 32 4.41 2.46 10.33
CA GLN A 32 3.90 3.53 11.18
C GLN A 32 4.35 4.92 10.71
N GLN A 33 5.62 5.06 10.29
CA GLN A 33 6.14 6.30 9.71
C GLN A 33 5.46 6.67 8.39
N LEU A 34 5.16 5.69 7.54
CA LEU A 34 4.52 5.91 6.25
C LEU A 34 3.03 6.18 6.34
N LEU A 35 2.35 5.66 7.37
CA LEU A 35 0.98 5.99 7.69
C LEU A 35 0.87 7.39 8.31
N ASN A 36 1.70 7.68 9.31
CA ASN A 36 1.67 8.94 10.06
C ASN A 36 2.67 9.96 9.48
N GLN A 37 2.51 10.31 8.21
CA GLN A 37 3.35 11.33 7.59
C GLN A 37 2.96 12.73 8.08
N PRO A 38 3.93 13.65 8.25
CA PRO A 38 3.62 15.06 8.47
C PRO A 38 2.88 15.61 7.26
N LEU A 39 2.04 16.62 7.50
CA LEU A 39 1.32 17.32 6.43
C LEU A 39 2.32 17.97 5.47
N ASP A 40 2.21 17.63 4.19
CA ASP A 40 3.11 18.09 3.14
C ASP A 40 2.28 18.62 1.96
N GLU A 41 2.34 19.93 1.74
CA GLU A 41 1.60 20.64 0.70
C GLU A 41 1.96 20.21 -0.72
N THR A 42 3.15 19.63 -0.92
CA THR A 42 3.62 19.19 -2.25
C THR A 42 3.02 17.85 -2.67
N LYS A 43 2.51 17.08 -1.70
CA LYS A 43 1.95 15.74 -1.94
C LYS A 43 0.43 15.79 -2.09
N PRO A 44 -0.15 14.93 -2.96
CA PRO A 44 -1.60 14.76 -3.01
C PRO A 44 -2.16 14.34 -1.64
N GLY A 45 -3.32 14.89 -1.28
CA GLY A 45 -3.99 14.59 0.00
C GLY A 45 -3.16 14.96 1.23
N LEU A 46 -2.27 15.97 1.11
CA LEU A 46 -1.35 16.42 2.16
C LEU A 46 -0.48 15.30 2.75
N GLY A 47 -0.26 14.22 1.97
CA GLY A 47 0.51 13.05 2.41
C GLY A 47 -0.25 12.03 3.26
N GLN A 48 -1.51 12.31 3.64
CA GLN A 48 -2.27 11.48 4.60
C GLN A 48 -2.84 10.20 3.97
N HIS A 49 -3.34 10.29 2.74
CA HIS A 49 -3.98 9.14 2.08
C HIS A 49 -2.98 8.36 1.22
N TYR A 50 -2.10 7.60 1.87
CA TYR A 50 -1.01 6.86 1.21
C TYR A 50 -1.25 5.34 1.19
N CYS A 51 -1.11 4.72 0.01
CA CYS A 51 -1.08 3.26 -0.11
C CYS A 51 0.36 2.75 -0.18
N ILE A 52 0.79 2.02 0.86
CA ILE A 52 2.16 1.47 0.98
C ILE A 52 2.46 0.47 -0.15
N HIS A 53 1.58 -0.52 -0.37
CA HIS A 53 1.73 -1.54 -1.42
C HIS A 53 1.98 -0.95 -2.83
N CYS A 54 1.26 0.11 -3.17
CA CYS A 54 1.36 0.74 -4.50
C CYS A 54 2.34 1.92 -4.56
N ALA A 55 2.91 2.32 -3.41
CA ALA A 55 3.70 3.53 -3.24
C ALA A 55 3.04 4.76 -3.89
N LYS A 56 1.76 4.99 -3.58
CA LYS A 56 0.94 6.03 -4.24
C LYS A 56 0.16 6.85 -3.23
N TYR A 57 0.26 8.17 -3.35
CA TYR A 57 -0.59 9.14 -2.67
C TYR A 57 -1.91 9.32 -3.43
N LEU A 58 -2.98 9.41 -2.66
CA LEU A 58 -4.34 9.65 -3.12
C LEU A 58 -4.84 10.95 -2.51
N GLU A 59 -5.85 11.54 -3.14
CA GLU A 59 -6.36 12.87 -2.76
C GLU A 59 -7.26 12.83 -1.52
N THR A 60 -8.08 11.78 -1.37
CA THR A 60 -9.10 11.65 -0.32
C THR A 60 -9.18 10.23 0.23
N ALA A 61 -9.78 10.09 1.41
CA ALA A 61 -10.05 8.79 2.04
C ALA A 61 -10.92 7.87 1.13
N ILE A 62 -11.89 8.43 0.42
CA ILE A 62 -12.75 7.68 -0.52
C ILE A 62 -11.94 7.15 -1.71
N ALA A 63 -11.03 7.97 -2.25
CA ALA A 63 -10.12 7.52 -3.30
C ALA A 63 -9.23 6.36 -2.83
N LEU A 64 -8.81 6.38 -1.55
CA LEU A 64 -8.07 5.27 -0.94
C LEU A 64 -8.93 4.01 -0.77
N LYS A 65 -10.15 4.14 -0.27
CA LYS A 65 -11.11 3.03 -0.14
C LYS A 65 -11.41 2.36 -1.48
N THR A 66 -11.64 3.13 -2.54
CA THR A 66 -11.87 2.60 -3.89
C THR A 66 -10.61 2.00 -4.51
N HIS A 67 -9.44 2.59 -4.25
CA HIS A 67 -8.15 2.07 -4.69
C HIS A 67 -7.88 0.67 -4.12
N LEU A 68 -8.08 0.46 -2.82
CA LEU A 68 -7.85 -0.83 -2.15
C LEU A 68 -8.70 -1.96 -2.76
N LYS A 69 -9.94 -1.67 -3.17
CA LYS A 69 -10.84 -2.63 -3.82
C LYS A 69 -10.47 -2.93 -5.28
N SER A 70 -9.67 -2.07 -5.91
CA SER A 70 -9.36 -2.15 -7.35
C SER A 70 -8.47 -3.35 -7.73
N LYS A 71 -8.62 -3.83 -8.98
CA LYS A 71 -7.80 -4.93 -9.51
C LYS A 71 -6.30 -4.61 -9.54
N ARG A 72 -5.93 -3.32 -9.68
CA ARG A 72 -4.53 -2.89 -9.71
C ARG A 72 -3.85 -3.10 -8.37
N HIS A 73 -4.55 -2.73 -7.29
CA HIS A 73 -4.06 -2.95 -5.93
C HIS A 73 -3.93 -4.45 -5.64
N LYS A 74 -4.99 -5.24 -5.92
CA LYS A 74 -4.97 -6.70 -5.73
C LYS A 74 -3.84 -7.39 -6.50
N ARG A 75 -3.56 -6.95 -7.73
CA ARG A 75 -2.40 -7.42 -8.51
C ARG A 75 -1.09 -7.13 -7.80
N ARG A 76 -0.91 -5.92 -7.26
CA ARG A 76 0.31 -5.52 -6.55
C ARG A 76 0.51 -6.31 -5.27
N VAL A 77 -0.55 -6.51 -4.49
CA VAL A 77 -0.50 -7.37 -3.29
C VAL A 77 -0.05 -8.79 -3.68
N GLN A 78 -0.61 -9.35 -4.76
CA GLN A 78 -0.19 -10.66 -5.25
C GLN A 78 1.28 -10.70 -5.72
N GLU A 79 1.77 -9.64 -6.39
CA GLU A 79 3.18 -9.49 -6.78
C GLU A 79 4.13 -9.46 -5.56
N LEU A 80 3.68 -8.91 -4.42
CA LEU A 80 4.48 -8.75 -3.19
C LEU A 80 4.45 -9.97 -2.24
N LYS A 81 3.68 -11.02 -2.53
CA LYS A 81 3.61 -12.22 -1.67
C LYS A 81 4.88 -13.08 -1.73
N GLY A 82 5.55 -13.09 -2.88
CA GLY A 82 6.74 -13.91 -3.09
C GLY A 82 8.00 -13.32 -2.46
N VAL A 83 9.08 -14.08 -2.56
CA VAL A 83 10.43 -13.57 -2.28
C VAL A 83 10.76 -12.47 -3.30
N PRO A 84 11.14 -11.25 -2.87
CA PRO A 84 11.52 -10.19 -3.79
C PRO A 84 12.75 -10.59 -4.60
N TYR A 85 12.75 -10.27 -5.89
CA TYR A 85 13.86 -10.58 -6.79
C TYR A 85 14.98 -9.56 -6.58
N THR A 86 16.00 -9.95 -5.82
CA THR A 86 17.21 -9.14 -5.56
C THR A 86 18.37 -9.61 -6.44
N GLN A 87 19.46 -8.84 -6.47
CA GLN A 87 20.68 -9.20 -7.20
C GLN A 87 21.22 -10.59 -6.81
N GLU A 88 21.04 -10.99 -5.55
CA GLU A 88 21.47 -12.29 -5.03
C GLU A 88 20.80 -13.45 -5.77
N VAL A 89 19.55 -13.26 -6.21
CA VAL A 89 18.81 -14.25 -7.01
C VAL A 89 19.44 -14.38 -8.40
N SER A 90 19.83 -13.26 -9.02
CA SER A 90 20.51 -13.25 -10.32
C SER A 90 21.87 -13.92 -10.25
N ASP A 91 22.67 -13.59 -9.23
CA ASP A 91 24.01 -14.15 -9.03
C ASP A 91 23.94 -15.66 -8.77
N ALA A 92 23.03 -16.09 -7.90
CA ALA A 92 22.79 -17.49 -7.59
C ALA A 92 22.36 -18.30 -8.83
N ALA A 93 21.51 -17.74 -9.68
CA ALA A 93 21.12 -18.36 -10.94
C ALA A 93 22.30 -18.54 -11.92
N ALA A 94 23.32 -17.67 -11.83
CA ALA A 94 24.57 -17.80 -12.57
C ALA A 94 25.61 -18.70 -11.87
N GLY A 95 25.27 -19.30 -10.71
CA GLY A 95 26.17 -20.16 -9.92
C GLY A 95 27.11 -19.41 -8.97
N LEU A 96 26.91 -18.11 -8.76
CA LEU A 96 27.69 -17.27 -7.85
C LEU A 96 26.94 -17.08 -6.52
N ASN A 97 27.64 -17.11 -5.38
CA ASN A 97 27.09 -16.78 -4.06
C ASN A 97 25.83 -17.56 -3.65
N LEU A 98 25.70 -18.83 -4.08
CA LEU A 98 24.52 -19.69 -3.80
C LEU A 98 24.16 -19.76 -2.31
N GLN A 99 25.15 -19.93 -1.43
CA GLN A 99 24.92 -20.00 0.02
C GLN A 99 24.26 -18.74 0.58
N LYS A 100 24.66 -17.56 0.09
CA LYS A 100 24.07 -16.28 0.49
C LYS A 100 22.59 -16.21 0.12
N PHE A 101 22.25 -16.64 -1.10
CA PHE A 101 20.88 -16.70 -1.58
C PHE A 101 20.02 -17.69 -0.78
N LEU A 102 20.53 -18.89 -0.50
CA LEU A 102 19.81 -19.91 0.29
C LEU A 102 19.47 -19.38 1.69
N ASN A 103 20.46 -18.82 2.39
CA ASN A 103 20.27 -18.22 3.71
C ASN A 103 19.22 -17.10 3.68
N ARG A 104 19.23 -16.25 2.63
CA ARG A 104 18.25 -15.16 2.47
C ARG A 104 16.84 -15.70 2.24
N VAL A 105 16.68 -16.73 1.40
CA VAL A 105 15.39 -17.37 1.13
C VAL A 105 14.82 -18.01 2.40
N GLU A 106 15.66 -18.67 3.20
CA GLU A 106 15.26 -19.25 4.49
C GLU A 106 14.76 -18.17 5.46
N GLN A 107 15.47 -17.06 5.59
CA GLN A 107 15.04 -15.92 6.42
C GLN A 107 13.71 -15.33 5.96
N ILE A 108 13.49 -15.21 4.65
CA ILE A 108 12.25 -14.66 4.09
C ILE A 108 11.07 -15.63 4.27
N LYS A 109 11.27 -16.93 4.07
CA LYS A 109 10.22 -17.93 4.28
C LYS A 109 9.90 -18.17 5.75
N GLY A 110 10.86 -17.91 6.64
CA GLY A 110 10.71 -18.02 8.09
C GLY A 110 10.22 -16.71 8.72
N PRO A 111 11.05 -16.05 9.54
CA PRO A 111 10.60 -14.94 10.40
C PRO A 111 10.10 -13.73 9.62
N VAL A 112 10.81 -13.28 8.59
CA VAL A 112 10.50 -12.02 7.90
C VAL A 112 9.18 -12.10 7.14
N GLY A 113 8.91 -13.23 6.48
CA GLY A 113 7.66 -13.45 5.76
C GLY A 113 6.45 -13.47 6.70
N GLN A 114 6.56 -14.18 7.84
CA GLN A 114 5.51 -14.22 8.85
C GLN A 114 5.23 -12.84 9.46
N GLU A 115 6.28 -12.08 9.78
CA GLU A 115 6.15 -10.71 10.28
C GLU A 115 5.49 -9.80 9.25
N LYS A 116 5.91 -9.87 7.98
CA LYS A 116 5.29 -9.10 6.90
C LYS A 116 3.80 -9.43 6.73
N GLU A 117 3.43 -10.70 6.72
CA GLU A 117 2.02 -11.12 6.60
C GLU A 117 1.19 -10.62 7.79
N GLY A 118 1.72 -10.72 9.02
CA GLY A 118 1.07 -10.16 10.21
C GLY A 118 0.91 -8.64 10.11
N ASN A 119 1.93 -7.93 9.65
CA ASN A 119 1.88 -6.49 9.45
C ASN A 119 0.86 -6.08 8.38
N GLU A 120 0.77 -6.82 7.27
CA GLU A 120 -0.22 -6.58 6.21
C GLU A 120 -1.65 -6.79 6.72
N GLN A 121 -1.88 -7.78 7.59
CA GLN A 121 -3.17 -8.01 8.23
C GLN A 121 -3.54 -6.83 9.16
N SER A 122 -2.65 -6.45 10.07
CA SER A 122 -2.88 -5.29 10.96
C SER A 122 -3.08 -3.99 10.19
N LEU A 123 -2.30 -3.77 9.12
CA LEU A 123 -2.46 -2.62 8.23
C LEU A 123 -3.84 -2.61 7.57
N LYS A 124 -4.30 -3.76 7.09
CA LYS A 124 -5.61 -3.88 6.47
C LYS A 124 -6.74 -3.60 7.47
N GLU A 125 -6.68 -4.20 8.67
CA GLU A 125 -7.65 -3.96 9.75
C GLU A 125 -7.72 -2.48 10.14
N HIS A 126 -6.56 -1.83 10.28
CA HIS A 126 -6.47 -0.40 10.55
C HIS A 126 -7.14 0.43 9.46
N LEU A 127 -6.79 0.19 8.18
CA LEU A 127 -7.36 0.92 7.06
C LEU A 127 -8.86 0.66 6.89
N ASP A 128 -9.32 -0.58 7.11
CA ASP A 128 -10.75 -0.90 7.04
C ASP A 128 -11.51 -0.11 8.13
N ARG A 129 -11.01 -0.09 9.38
CA ARG A 129 -11.58 0.70 10.48
C ARG A 129 -11.59 2.21 10.21
N GLU A 130 -10.50 2.78 9.71
CA GLU A 130 -10.43 4.22 9.40
C GLU A 130 -11.37 4.63 8.27
N LEU A 131 -11.55 3.75 7.28
CA LEU A 131 -12.32 4.04 6.07
C LEU A 131 -13.79 3.62 6.17
N GLU A 132 -14.22 2.91 7.21
CA GLU A 132 -15.61 2.48 7.40
C GLU A 132 -16.59 3.64 7.24
N ASN A 133 -16.31 4.75 7.92
CA ASN A 133 -17.17 5.95 7.97
C ASN A 133 -16.90 6.94 6.83
N ALA A 134 -15.91 6.70 5.97
CA ALA A 134 -15.69 7.50 4.76
C ALA A 134 -16.84 7.24 3.77
N LYS A 135 -17.94 8.01 3.91
CA LYS A 135 -19.09 8.07 3.01
C LYS A 135 -19.07 9.38 2.23
N THR A 136 -19.55 9.34 1.00
CA THR A 136 -19.85 10.52 0.16
C THR A 136 -21.18 11.13 0.59
N THR A 137 -21.33 11.53 1.85
CA THR A 137 -22.54 12.21 2.35
C THR A 137 -22.44 13.71 2.09
N GLU A 138 -22.13 14.07 0.84
CA GLU A 138 -22.52 15.36 0.31
C GLU A 138 -23.69 15.09 -0.63
N PRO A 139 -24.89 15.62 -0.34
CA PRO A 139 -25.96 15.60 -1.31
C PRO A 139 -25.44 16.31 -2.54
N THR A 140 -25.48 15.63 -3.68
CA THR A 140 -25.01 16.19 -4.95
C THR A 140 -25.84 17.39 -5.40
N LEU A 141 -26.99 17.64 -4.78
CA LEU A 141 -27.93 18.70 -5.12
C LEU A 141 -28.46 19.39 -3.84
N PRO A 142 -28.58 20.74 -3.81
CA PRO A 142 -28.96 21.52 -2.62
C PRO A 142 -30.29 21.16 -1.94
N TRP A 143 -31.21 20.48 -2.62
CA TRP A 143 -32.54 20.12 -2.09
C TRP A 143 -32.66 18.65 -1.67
N VAL A 144 -31.58 17.88 -1.78
CA VAL A 144 -31.57 16.50 -1.32
C VAL A 144 -31.10 16.52 0.13
N GLU A 145 -32.03 16.71 1.06
CA GLU A 145 -31.73 16.60 2.49
C GLU A 145 -31.35 15.14 2.79
N GLY A 146 -30.10 14.92 3.21
CA GLY A 146 -29.64 13.60 3.64
C GLY A 146 -30.32 13.20 4.94
N GLU A 147 -30.83 11.97 5.01
CA GLU A 147 -31.28 11.35 6.25
C GLU A 147 -30.17 11.44 7.31
N GLN A 148 -30.38 12.26 8.33
CA GLN A 148 -29.53 12.24 9.51
C GLN A 148 -29.81 10.95 10.30
N PRO A 149 -28.79 10.21 10.75
CA PRO A 149 -29.01 9.08 11.65
C PRO A 149 -29.65 9.61 12.94
N GLN A 150 -30.84 9.11 13.27
CA GLN A 150 -31.54 9.43 14.51
C GLN A 150 -30.71 8.92 15.70
N GLU A 151 -30.20 9.82 16.52
CA GLU A 151 -29.73 9.47 17.86
C GLU A 151 -30.96 9.05 18.68
N GLU A 152 -31.05 7.76 18.99
CA GLU A 152 -32.01 7.23 19.95
C GLU A 152 -31.62 7.76 21.34
N VAL A 153 -32.20 8.89 21.73
CA VAL A 153 -32.16 9.37 23.11
C VAL A 153 -33.08 8.48 23.93
N ALA A 154 -32.50 7.56 24.70
CA ALA A 154 -33.19 6.81 25.73
C ALA A 154 -33.79 7.81 26.74
N MET A 155 -35.12 7.83 26.85
CA MET A 155 -35.83 8.53 27.93
C MET A 155 -36.14 7.52 29.04
N ASP A 156 -35.57 7.79 30.22
CA ASP A 156 -36.03 7.29 31.53
C ASP A 156 -37.45 7.78 31.86
#